data_AF-L7FL68-F1
#
_entry.id   AF-L7FL68-F1
#
_cell.length_a   1.000
_cell.length_b   1.000
_cell.length_c   1.000
_cell.angle_alpha   90.00
_cell.angle_beta   90.00
_cell.angle_gamma   90.00
#
_symmetry.space_group_name_H-M   'P 1'
#
loop_
_entity.id
_entity.type
_entity.pdbx_description
1 polymer ?
#
loop_
_entity_poly.entity_id
_entity_poly.type
_entity_poly.pdbx_seq_one_letter_code
_entity_poly.pdbx_strand_id
1 'polypeptide(L)'
;MVRVNNHEQTDVQEYLGSYVPTEDGKLVFQEGILVEAVRKGNWIVLDELNLAPSEVLEALNRLLEFNKELYIPETQEVVKPHPQFMLFATQNPPNTYGGRKHLSCCLEIELPNYNLTKYLKMK
;
A
#
# COMPACT_ATOMS: atom_id res chain seq x y z
N MET A 1 -0.16 14.57 2.17
CA MET A 1 -0.92 13.33 2.42
C MET A 1 -1.52 12.88 1.10
N VAL A 2 -1.44 11.59 0.79
CA VAL A 2 -1.94 10.98 -0.44
C VAL A 2 -3.10 10.06 -0.06
N ARG A 3 -4.23 10.15 -0.75
CA ARG A 3 -5.36 9.22 -0.58
C ARG A 3 -5.54 8.46 -1.87
N VAL A 4 -5.75 7.15 -1.73
CA VAL A 4 -5.84 6.21 -2.85
C VAL A 4 -7.06 5.37 -2.61
N ASN A 5 -7.97 5.38 -3.58
CA ASN A 5 -9.18 4.56 -3.51
C ASN A 5 -9.00 3.34 -4.42
N ASN A 6 -8.95 2.16 -3.83
CA ASN A 6 -8.82 0.91 -4.58
C ASN A 6 -10.14 0.57 -5.25
N HIS A 7 -10.05 0.04 -6.46
CA HIS A 7 -11.18 -0.43 -7.25
C HIS A 7 -10.74 -1.68 -8.04
N GLU A 8 -11.66 -2.43 -8.64
CA GLU A 8 -11.34 -3.71 -9.32
C GLU A 8 -10.34 -3.58 -10.49
N GLN A 9 -10.09 -2.37 -10.99
CA GLN A 9 -9.15 -2.10 -12.08
C GLN A 9 -7.83 -1.46 -11.61
N THR A 10 -7.62 -1.33 -10.29
CA THR A 10 -6.39 -0.77 -9.74
C THR A 10 -5.19 -1.63 -10.13
N ASP A 11 -4.21 -1.02 -10.78
CA ASP A 11 -3.01 -1.71 -11.25
C ASP A 11 -1.90 -1.68 -10.19
N VAL A 12 -1.09 -2.73 -10.14
CA VAL A 12 0.12 -2.79 -9.30
C VAL A 12 1.12 -1.72 -9.68
N GLN A 13 1.17 -1.36 -10.96
CA GLN A 13 2.07 -0.34 -11.50
C GLN A 13 1.77 1.06 -10.93
N GLU A 14 0.52 1.34 -10.55
CA GLU A 14 0.19 2.61 -9.89
C GLU A 14 0.87 2.68 -8.52
N TYR A 15 0.94 1.55 -7.80
CA TYR A 15 1.52 1.46 -6.46
C TYR A 15 3.04 1.40 -6.44
N LEU A 16 3.62 0.46 -7.19
CA LEU A 16 5.06 0.20 -7.18
C LEU A 16 5.79 1.07 -8.19
N GLY A 17 5.15 1.38 -9.31
CA GLY A 17 5.74 2.10 -10.43
C GLY A 17 5.93 1.22 -11.65
N SER A 18 6.33 1.84 -12.76
CA SER A 18 6.61 1.14 -14.01
C SER A 18 7.65 1.89 -14.84
N TYR A 19 8.20 1.23 -15.86
CA TYR A 19 9.11 1.87 -16.80
C TYR A 19 8.31 2.64 -17.86
N VAL A 20 8.54 3.95 -17.92
CA VAL A 20 7.94 4.83 -18.92
C VAL A 20 8.99 5.26 -19.96
N PRO A 21 8.63 5.30 -21.25
CA PRO A 21 9.51 5.82 -22.28
C PRO A 21 9.62 7.35 -22.17
N THR A 22 10.85 7.84 -22.21
CA THR A 22 11.17 9.27 -22.33
C THR A 22 11.17 9.72 -23.78
N GLU A 23 11.11 11.03 -24.02
CA GLU A 23 11.21 11.62 -25.36
C GLU A 23 12.49 11.21 -26.12
N ASP A 24 13.56 10.90 -25.39
CA ASP A 24 14.84 10.40 -25.92
C ASP A 24 14.85 8.88 -26.23
N GLY A 25 13.71 8.19 -26.06
CA GLY A 25 13.59 6.75 -26.27
C GLY A 25 14.21 5.87 -25.17
N LYS A 26 14.64 6.47 -24.04
CA LYS A 26 15.12 5.73 -22.87
C LYS A 26 13.96 5.33 -21.97
N LEU A 27 14.04 4.17 -21.35
CA LEU A 27 13.11 3.75 -20.30
C LEU A 27 13.58 4.28 -18.95
N VAL A 28 12.73 5.03 -18.26
CA VAL A 28 12.98 5.50 -16.89
C VAL A 28 11.96 4.87 -15.96
N PHE A 29 12.41 4.43 -14.78
CA PHE A 29 11.51 3.92 -13.77
C PHE A 29 10.78 5.09 -13.12
N GLN A 30 9.47 5.14 -13.32
CA GLN A 30 8.59 6.08 -12.64
C GLN A 30 8.05 5.40 -11.38
N GLU A 31 8.40 5.95 -10.22
CA GLU A 31 7.95 5.43 -8.93
C GLU A 31 6.43 5.56 -8.79
N GLY A 32 5.81 4.51 -8.25
CA GLY A 32 4.39 4.53 -7.91
C GLY A 32 4.12 5.26 -6.60
N ILE A 33 2.83 5.44 -6.29
CA ILE A 33 2.34 6.19 -5.12
C ILE A 33 2.89 5.63 -3.79
N LEU A 34 3.09 4.31 -3.68
CA LEU A 34 3.56 3.68 -2.46
C LEU A 34 5.07 3.88 -2.30
N VAL A 35 5.84 3.65 -3.37
CA VAL A 35 7.30 3.86 -3.37
C VAL A 35 7.63 5.31 -3.04
N GLU A 36 6.97 6.25 -3.72
CA GLU A 36 7.19 7.67 -3.49
C GLU A 36 6.87 8.06 -2.04
N ALA A 37 5.76 7.55 -1.49
CA ALA A 37 5.36 7.85 -0.12
C ALA A 37 6.34 7.27 0.91
N VAL A 38 6.79 6.03 0.71
CA VAL A 38 7.78 5.36 1.56
C VAL A 38 9.10 6.12 1.55
N ARG A 39 9.59 6.55 0.39
CA ARG A 39 10.86 7.32 0.29
C ARG A 39 10.76 8.71 0.88
N LYS A 40 9.69 9.45 0.54
CA LYS A 40 9.54 10.86 0.94
C LYS A 40 8.96 11.03 2.35
N GLY A 41 8.49 9.95 2.97
CA GLY A 41 7.80 10.00 4.26
C GLY A 41 6.41 10.60 4.20
N ASN A 42 5.76 10.53 3.04
CA ASN A 42 4.39 11.01 2.90
C ASN A 42 3.42 10.07 3.59
N TRP A 43 2.34 10.64 4.12
CA TRP A 43 1.27 9.83 4.68
C TRP A 43 0.38 9.32 3.55
N ILE A 44 0.09 8.03 3.56
CA ILE A 44 -0.77 7.37 2.59
C ILE A 44 -2.03 6.84 3.28
N VAL A 45 -3.19 7.06 2.67
CA VAL A 45 -4.47 6.51 3.11
C VAL A 45 -5.01 5.65 1.97
N LEU A 46 -5.14 4.35 2.23
CA LEU A 46 -5.65 3.36 1.30
C LEU A 46 -7.09 3.05 1.66
N ASP A 47 -8.02 3.52 0.83
CA ASP A 47 -9.43 3.20 0.96
C ASP A 47 -9.74 1.92 0.16
N GLU A 48 -10.68 1.12 0.66
CA GLU A 48 -11.12 -0.15 0.06
C GLU A 48 -9.99 -1.16 -0.19
N LEU A 49 -9.05 -1.29 0.75
CA LEU A 49 -7.84 -2.11 0.59
C LEU A 49 -8.13 -3.57 0.17
N ASN A 50 -9.31 -4.10 0.49
CA ASN A 50 -9.76 -5.44 0.09
C ASN A 50 -9.89 -5.64 -1.43
N LEU A 51 -9.98 -4.56 -2.22
CA LEU A 51 -10.01 -4.60 -3.69
C LEU A 51 -8.61 -4.50 -4.31
N ALA A 52 -7.58 -4.21 -3.52
CA ALA A 52 -6.22 -4.07 -4.03
C ALA A 52 -5.69 -5.42 -4.58
N PRO A 53 -4.79 -5.37 -5.59
CA PRO A 53 -4.11 -6.56 -6.09
C PRO A 53 -3.38 -7.33 -4.97
N SER A 54 -3.32 -8.65 -5.09
CA SER A 54 -2.63 -9.49 -4.08
C SER A 54 -1.15 -9.13 -3.93
N GLU A 55 -0.49 -8.69 -5.01
CA GLU A 55 0.89 -8.21 -5.01
C GLU A 55 1.07 -6.93 -4.17
N VAL A 56 0.14 -5.99 -4.26
CA VAL A 56 0.14 -4.77 -3.44
C VAL A 56 -0.06 -5.13 -1.97
N LEU A 57 -0.97 -6.05 -1.67
CA LEU A 57 -1.18 -6.54 -0.31
C LEU A 57 0.08 -7.21 0.27
N GLU A 58 0.82 -7.97 -0.53
CA GLU A 58 2.09 -8.57 -0.12
C GLU A 58 3.16 -7.51 0.16
N ALA A 59 3.32 -6.53 -0.73
CA ALA A 59 4.25 -5.42 -0.53
C ALA A 59 3.93 -4.62 0.75
N LEU A 60 2.64 -4.38 1.01
CA LEU A 60 2.18 -3.75 2.24
C LEU A 60 2.44 -4.61 3.48
N ASN A 61 2.24 -5.93 3.41
CA ASN A 61 2.59 -6.83 4.51
C ASN A 61 4.08 -6.75 4.85
N ARG A 62 4.97 -6.76 3.84
CA ARG A 62 6.43 -6.63 4.05
C ARG A 62 6.82 -5.29 4.67
N LEU A 63 6.11 -4.22 4.33
CA LEU A 63 6.25 -2.91 4.96
C LEU A 63 5.78 -2.88 6.43
N LEU A 64 4.80 -3.72 6.79
CA LEU A 64 4.26 -3.85 8.15
C LEU A 64 5.06 -4.84 9.02
N GLU A 65 5.85 -5.73 8.42
CA GLU A 65 6.73 -6.65 9.13
C GLU A 65 7.88 -5.93 9.88
N PHE A 66 8.57 -6.67 10.77
CA PHE A 66 9.62 -6.16 11.65
C PHE A 66 10.75 -5.40 10.93
N ASN A 67 11.08 -5.79 9.70
CA ASN A 67 12.16 -5.17 8.94
C ASN A 67 11.73 -3.83 8.31
N LYS A 68 10.41 -3.61 8.13
CA LYS A 68 9.82 -2.45 7.47
C LYS A 68 10.55 -2.15 6.15
N GLU A 69 10.43 -3.01 5.15
CA GLU A 69 11.12 -2.83 3.86
C GLU A 69 10.14 -3.03 2.70
N LEU A 70 10.20 -2.13 1.71
CA LEU A 70 9.47 -2.26 0.46
C LEU A 70 10.41 -2.78 -0.63
N TYR A 71 10.12 -3.95 -1.17
CA TYR A 71 10.85 -4.48 -2.32
C TYR A 71 10.16 -4.05 -3.62
N ILE A 72 10.93 -3.54 -4.56
CA ILE A 72 10.48 -3.13 -5.90
C ILE A 72 11.00 -4.17 -6.91
N PRO A 73 10.16 -5.09 -7.41
CA PRO A 73 10.57 -6.12 -8.37
C PRO A 73 11.21 -5.57 -9.64
N GLU A 74 10.72 -4.44 -10.14
CA GLU A 74 11.10 -3.81 -11.41
C GLU A 74 12.52 -3.23 -11.40
N THR A 75 12.97 -2.74 -10.25
CA THR A 75 14.32 -2.20 -10.05
C THR A 75 15.21 -3.11 -9.22
N GLN A 76 14.65 -4.21 -8.67
CA GLN A 76 15.29 -5.10 -7.70
C GLN A 76 15.84 -4.34 -6.48
N GLU A 77 15.18 -3.24 -6.11
CA GLU A 77 15.61 -2.38 -5.02
C GLU A 77 14.80 -2.64 -3.75
N VAL A 78 15.46 -2.55 -2.60
CA VAL A 78 14.81 -2.56 -1.29
C VAL A 78 14.81 -1.14 -0.73
N VAL A 79 13.63 -0.58 -0.56
CA VAL A 79 13.41 0.77 -0.04
C VAL A 79 13.01 0.70 1.44
N LYS A 80 13.73 1.44 2.27
CA LYS A 80 13.40 1.62 3.69
C LYS A 80 12.42 2.80 3.85
N PRO A 81 11.33 2.64 4.61
CA PRO A 81 10.38 3.70 4.87
C PRO A 81 11.04 4.79 5.69
N HIS A 82 10.76 6.02 5.28
CA HIS A 82 11.18 7.20 5.99
C HIS A 82 10.53 7.22 7.39
N PRO A 83 11.21 7.74 8.44
CA PRO A 83 10.67 7.78 9.80
C PRO A 83 9.34 8.53 9.97
N GLN A 84 9.00 9.40 9.01
CA GLN A 84 7.75 10.17 8.99
C GLN A 84 6.62 9.50 8.17
N PHE A 85 6.93 8.40 7.48
CA PHE A 85 5.95 7.64 6.72
C PHE A 85 4.87 7.09 7.64
N MET A 86 3.61 7.32 7.27
CA MET A 86 2.47 6.71 7.95
C MET A 86 1.50 6.15 6.92
N LEU A 87 1.10 4.90 7.12
CA LEU A 87 0.11 4.23 6.32
C LEU A 87 -1.18 4.04 7.11
N PHE A 88 -2.28 4.48 6.51
CA PHE A 88 -3.64 4.25 6.95
C PHE A 88 -4.33 3.39 5.90
N ALA A 89 -5.11 2.41 6.33
CA ALA A 89 -5.93 1.63 5.43
C ALA A 89 -7.34 1.47 6.01
N THR A 90 -8.35 1.57 5.14
CA THR A 90 -9.74 1.26 5.46
C THR A 90 -10.17 0.04 4.65
N GLN A 91 -11.12 -0.69 5.20
CA GLN A 91 -11.73 -1.85 4.57
C GLN A 91 -13.24 -1.70 4.68
N ASN A 92 -13.96 -1.98 3.61
CA ASN A 92 -15.40 -2.09 3.70
C ASN A 92 -15.76 -3.35 4.51
N PRO A 93 -16.69 -3.26 5.48
CA PRO A 93 -17.13 -4.43 6.23
C PRO A 93 -17.68 -5.48 5.26
N PRO A 94 -17.47 -6.78 5.52
CA PRO A 94 -17.92 -7.82 4.61
C PRO A 94 -19.44 -7.79 4.52
N ASN A 95 -19.98 -7.37 3.39
CA ASN A 95 -21.36 -7.67 3.05
C ASN A 95 -21.50 -9.20 3.01
N THR A 96 -22.53 -9.70 3.68
CA THR A 96 -22.80 -11.10 4.03
C THR A 96 -23.03 -12.04 2.83
N TYR A 97 -22.13 -12.10 1.84
CA TYR A 97 -22.21 -13.04 0.73
C TYR A 97 -20.82 -13.48 0.26
N GLY A 98 -20.51 -14.74 0.57
CA GLY A 98 -19.87 -15.66 -0.37
C GLY A 98 -18.45 -15.33 -0.83
N GLY A 99 -17.49 -15.49 0.08
CA GLY A 99 -16.12 -15.88 -0.28
C GLY A 99 -15.24 -14.76 -0.81
N ARG A 100 -14.43 -14.16 0.08
CA ARG A 100 -13.13 -13.57 -0.27
C ARG A 100 -12.27 -13.36 0.99
N LYS A 101 -10.96 -13.35 0.74
CA LYS A 101 -9.85 -13.58 1.68
C LYS A 101 -9.98 -12.77 2.98
N HIS A 102 -9.99 -13.46 4.11
CA HIS A 102 -9.73 -12.85 5.42
C HIS A 102 -8.34 -12.21 5.35
N LEU A 103 -8.25 -10.89 5.50
CA LEU A 103 -6.95 -10.23 5.64
C LEU A 103 -6.35 -10.73 6.94
N SER A 104 -5.23 -11.44 6.83
CA SER A 104 -4.54 -12.06 7.97
C SER A 104 -4.28 -10.99 9.04
N CYS A 105 -4.55 -11.34 10.30
CA CYS A 105 -4.47 -10.55 11.55
C CYS A 105 -3.31 -9.54 11.67
N CYS A 106 -2.25 -9.65 10.86
CA CYS A 106 -1.11 -8.72 10.84
C CYS A 106 -1.47 -7.28 10.40
N LEU A 107 -2.61 -7.08 9.73
CA LEU A 107 -3.16 -5.76 9.36
C LEU A 107 -4.14 -5.19 10.40
N GLU A 108 -4.32 -5.82 11.55
CA GLU A 108 -5.21 -5.34 12.61
C GLU A 108 -4.41 -4.56 13.66
N ILE A 109 -4.54 -3.23 13.64
CA ILE A 109 -4.10 -2.39 14.76
C ILE A 109 -5.34 -1.94 15.53
N GLU A 110 -5.50 -2.43 16.76
CA GLU A 110 -6.51 -1.98 17.72
C GLU A 110 -6.18 -0.57 18.24
N LEU A 111 -7.19 0.31 18.24
CA LEU A 111 -7.17 1.54 19.04
C LEU A 111 -8.27 1.47 20.11
N PRO A 112 -8.03 1.96 21.34
CA PRO A 112 -8.74 1.42 22.51
C PRO A 112 -10.18 1.89 22.72
N ASN A 113 -10.73 2.83 21.95
CA ASN A 113 -11.95 3.53 22.40
C ASN A 113 -12.83 4.22 21.35
N TYR A 114 -12.98 3.72 20.11
CA TYR A 114 -14.04 4.23 19.23
C TYR A 114 -14.65 3.14 18.34
N ASN A 115 -15.98 3.03 18.40
CA ASN A 115 -16.82 2.05 17.70
C ASN A 115 -17.05 2.43 16.23
N LEU A 116 -15.99 2.83 15.51
CA LEU A 116 -16.06 3.27 14.11
C LEU A 116 -14.90 2.65 13.32
N THR A 117 -15.29 1.92 12.28
CA THR A 117 -14.53 1.24 11.23
C THR A 117 -13.04 1.62 11.13
N LYS A 118 -12.22 0.65 11.54
CA LYS A 118 -10.76 0.43 11.38
C LYS A 118 -9.93 1.59 10.75
N TYR A 119 -9.03 2.18 11.56
CA TYR A 119 -7.96 3.08 11.14
C TYR A 119 -6.59 2.49 11.53
N LEU A 120 -5.68 2.34 10.56
CA LEU A 120 -4.30 1.86 10.77
C LEU A 120 -3.37 3.05 11.05
N LYS A 121 -2.52 3.04 12.09
CA LYS A 121 -1.52 4.09 12.32
C LYS A 121 -0.14 3.46 12.55
N MET A 122 0.83 3.76 11.70
CA MET A 122 2.22 3.38 11.93
C MET A 122 2.86 4.24 13.03
N LYS A 123 3.55 3.61 13.97
CA LYS A 123 4.53 4.24 14.87
C LYS A 123 5.96 3.96 14.40
#